data_AF-A0A517PTR5-F1
#
_entry.id   AF-A0A517PTR5-F1
#
_cell.length_a   1.000
_cell.length_b   1.000
_cell.length_c   1.000
_cell.angle_alpha   90.00
_cell.angle_beta   90.00
_cell.angle_gamma   90.00
#
_symmetry.space_group_name_H-M   'P 1'
#
loop_
_entity.id
_entity.type
_entity.pdbx_description
1 polymer ?
#
loop_
_entity_poly.entity_id
_entity_poly.type
_entity_poly.pdbx_seq_one_letter_code
_entity_poly.pdbx_strand_id
1 'polypeptide(L)'
;MTDPTPEPRSRSPWAITSLVCSGVVLFSVLACVALAAWQSEGLTQVKVTALDVDKEPRDHGIPLLKQKEALPDYEVQIITQDLFNHKLGARPNQSATDGLVWNLSSPVAVHEIVGIRLLDQDQLVSDTLAEVPFSRQPVEIDNYRLEFQTAHSAAVGVNSFFRSPLGVTIATAFVLAIIVIGIGLFL
;
A
#
# COMPACT_ATOMS: atom_id res chain seq x y z
N MET A 1 30.19 -23.47 65.03
CA MET A 1 30.15 -23.73 63.59
C MET A 1 29.06 -22.85 63.05
N THR A 2 29.41 -21.65 62.58
CA THR A 2 28.44 -20.65 62.13
C THR A 2 28.47 -20.67 60.62
N ASP A 3 27.36 -21.11 60.03
CA ASP A 3 27.20 -21.22 58.58
C ASP A 3 27.21 -19.80 57.97
N PRO A 4 28.08 -19.47 57.01
CA PRO A 4 28.08 -18.15 56.41
C PRO A 4 26.76 -17.93 55.66
N THR A 5 26.00 -16.94 56.13
CA THR A 5 24.75 -16.51 55.50
C THR A 5 25.11 -15.99 54.10
N PRO A 6 24.47 -16.48 53.02
CA PRO A 6 24.83 -16.07 51.67
C PRO A 6 24.51 -14.57 51.50
N GLU A 7 25.54 -13.76 51.27
CA GLU A 7 25.34 -12.34 50.97
C GLU A 7 24.48 -12.20 49.71
N PRO A 8 23.51 -11.26 49.70
CA PRO A 8 22.68 -11.03 48.53
C PRO A 8 23.60 -10.57 47.39
N ARG A 9 23.70 -11.38 46.32
CA ARG A 9 24.42 -11.00 45.10
C ARG A 9 23.90 -9.65 44.60
N SER A 10 24.62 -8.58 44.90
CA SER A 10 24.33 -7.26 44.35
C SER A 10 24.51 -7.35 42.84
N ARG A 11 23.41 -7.28 42.08
CA ARG A 11 23.51 -7.22 40.61
C ARG A 11 24.32 -5.97 40.27
N SER A 12 25.40 -6.16 39.51
CA SER A 12 26.23 -5.04 39.09
C SER A 12 25.35 -4.02 38.33
N PRO A 13 25.52 -2.71 38.55
CA PRO A 13 24.79 -1.67 37.81
C PRO A 13 24.85 -1.89 36.29
N TRP A 14 25.98 -2.41 35.80
CA TRP A 14 26.21 -2.76 34.41
C TRP A 14 25.27 -3.87 33.90
N ALA A 15 25.00 -4.89 34.73
CA ALA A 15 24.07 -5.96 34.39
C ALA A 15 22.62 -5.45 34.30
N ILE A 16 22.25 -4.50 35.17
CA ILE A 16 20.93 -3.86 35.14
C ILE A 16 20.79 -2.99 33.89
N THR A 17 21.78 -2.14 33.61
CA THR A 17 21.77 -1.29 32.40
C THR A 17 21.74 -2.12 31.13
N SER A 18 22.56 -3.18 31.02
CA SER A 18 22.56 -4.07 29.87
C SER A 18 21.21 -4.75 29.65
N LEU A 19 20.53 -5.17 30.73
CA LEU A 19 19.22 -5.82 30.65
C LEU A 19 18.13 -4.84 30.21
N VAL A 20 18.16 -3.61 30.74
CA VAL A 20 17.23 -2.54 30.33
C VAL A 20 17.44 -2.18 28.86
N CYS A 21 18.69 -1.95 28.43
CA CYS A 21 19.00 -1.65 27.03
C CYS A 21 18.56 -2.79 26.10
N SER A 22 18.85 -4.04 26.46
CA SER A 22 18.43 -5.21 25.67
C SER A 22 16.91 -5.32 25.57
N GLY A 23 16.20 -5.06 26.67
CA GLY A 23 14.74 -5.04 26.70
C GLY A 23 14.14 -3.95 25.81
N VAL A 24 14.70 -2.74 25.83
CA VAL A 24 14.26 -1.62 24.98
C VAL A 24 14.46 -1.95 23.50
N VAL A 25 15.62 -2.51 23.13
CA VAL A 25 15.89 -2.92 21.75
C VAL A 25 14.91 -4.00 21.31
N LEU A 26 14.73 -5.06 22.12
CA LEU A 26 13.81 -6.15 21.80
C LEU A 26 12.38 -5.65 21.63
N PHE A 27 11.89 -4.84 22.56
CA PHE A 27 10.54 -4.27 22.48
C PHE A 27 10.37 -3.37 21.25
N SER A 28 11.38 -2.56 20.93
CA SER A 28 11.34 -1.70 19.74
C SER A 28 11.26 -2.50 18.46
N VAL A 29 12.06 -3.58 18.33
CA VAL A 29 12.01 -4.48 17.17
C VAL A 29 10.66 -5.16 17.06
N LEU A 30 10.12 -5.69 18.16
CA LEU A 30 8.81 -6.33 18.18
C LEU A 30 7.69 -5.36 17.80
N ALA A 31 7.75 -4.12 18.29
CA ALA A 31 6.81 -3.07 17.91
C ALA A 31 6.87 -2.75 16.41
N CYS A 32 8.07 -2.67 15.83
CA CYS A 32 8.24 -2.48 14.38
C CYS A 32 7.61 -3.63 13.58
N VAL A 33 7.87 -4.88 13.99
CA VAL A 33 7.30 -6.06 13.33
C VAL A 33 5.77 -6.07 13.43
N ALA A 34 5.22 -5.74 14.60
CA ALA A 34 3.78 -5.67 14.79
C ALA A 34 3.13 -4.59 13.92
N LEU A 35 3.75 -3.40 13.82
CA LEU A 35 3.26 -2.31 12.97
C LEU A 35 3.36 -2.66 11.48
N ALA A 36 4.46 -3.27 11.04
CA ALA A 36 4.61 -3.74 9.67
C ALA A 36 3.58 -4.84 9.33
N ALA A 37 3.32 -5.75 10.27
CA ALA A 37 2.28 -6.77 10.09
C ALA A 37 0.88 -6.15 9.99
N TRP A 38 0.59 -5.11 10.79
CA TRP A 38 -0.69 -4.39 10.70
C TRP A 38 -0.84 -3.67 9.35
N GLN A 39 0.24 -3.10 8.80
CA GLN A 39 0.23 -2.42 7.51
C GLN A 39 0.40 -3.36 6.30
N SER A 40 0.35 -4.68 6.50
CA SER A 40 0.65 -5.67 5.45
C SER A 40 -0.45 -5.88 4.42
N GLU A 41 -1.65 -5.33 4.64
CA GLU A 41 -2.77 -5.47 3.70
C GLU A 41 -2.53 -4.59 2.47
N GLY A 42 -2.41 -5.24 1.31
CA GLY A 42 -2.25 -4.57 0.01
C GLY A 42 -3.36 -4.95 -0.96
N LEU A 43 -3.80 -3.99 -1.76
CA LEU A 43 -4.65 -4.19 -2.93
C LEU A 43 -3.86 -4.95 -3.99
N THR A 44 -4.40 -6.07 -4.47
CA THR A 44 -3.78 -6.92 -5.48
C THR A 44 -4.54 -6.95 -6.80
N GLN A 45 -5.85 -6.69 -6.76
CA GLN A 45 -6.69 -6.72 -7.94
C GLN A 45 -7.82 -5.69 -7.85
N VAL A 46 -8.11 -5.07 -8.98
CA VAL A 46 -9.32 -4.27 -9.19
C VAL A 46 -10.12 -4.92 -10.31
N LYS A 47 -11.40 -5.17 -10.06
CA LYS A 47 -12.36 -5.61 -11.07
C LYS A 47 -13.40 -4.52 -11.28
N VAL A 48 -13.68 -4.18 -12.53
CA VAL A 48 -14.67 -3.17 -12.91
C VAL A 48 -15.73 -3.85 -13.77
N THR A 49 -16.99 -3.71 -13.37
CA THR A 49 -18.12 -4.29 -14.09
C THR A 49 -19.10 -3.19 -14.48
N ALA A 50 -19.44 -3.07 -15.77
CA ALA A 50 -20.52 -2.18 -16.20
C ALA A 50 -21.87 -2.79 -15.82
N LEU A 51 -22.76 -1.97 -15.26
CA LEU A 51 -24.08 -2.39 -14.80
C LEU A 51 -25.11 -2.41 -15.94
N ASP A 52 -24.96 -1.50 -16.91
CA ASP A 52 -25.85 -1.34 -18.05
C ASP A 52 -25.04 -1.18 -19.35
N VAL A 53 -25.25 -2.07 -20.31
CA VAL A 53 -24.54 -2.10 -21.60
C VAL A 53 -24.87 -0.87 -22.44
N ASP A 54 -26.10 -0.37 -22.35
CA ASP A 54 -26.58 0.72 -23.18
C ASP A 54 -26.03 2.08 -22.74
N LYS A 55 -25.47 2.13 -21.53
CA LYS A 55 -24.84 3.32 -20.94
C LYS A 55 -23.31 3.29 -20.99
N GLU A 56 -22.70 2.25 -21.54
CA GLU A 56 -21.25 2.28 -21.77
C GLU A 56 -20.92 3.38 -22.78
N PRO A 57 -19.93 4.26 -22.49
CA PRO A 57 -19.48 5.26 -23.43
C PRO A 57 -19.00 4.55 -24.71
N ARG A 58 -19.37 5.11 -25.86
CA ARG A 58 -18.96 4.59 -27.17
C ARG A 58 -18.16 5.65 -27.87
N ASP A 59 -16.99 5.26 -28.35
CA ASP A 59 -16.11 6.15 -29.08
C ASP A 59 -16.74 6.48 -30.44
N HIS A 60 -17.12 7.75 -30.62
CA HIS A 60 -17.62 8.27 -31.87
C HIS A 60 -16.46 8.98 -32.61
N GLY A 61 -15.63 8.18 -33.28
CA GLY A 61 -14.52 8.69 -34.07
C GLY A 61 -14.95 9.36 -35.38
N ILE A 62 -14.62 10.65 -35.53
CA ILE A 62 -14.45 11.48 -36.74
C ILE A 62 -15.69 11.61 -37.68
N PRO A 63 -16.19 12.84 -37.96
CA PRO A 63 -17.43 13.10 -38.70
C PRO A 63 -17.51 12.63 -40.18
N LEU A 64 -16.53 11.91 -40.72
CA LEU A 64 -16.44 11.53 -42.14
C LEU A 64 -16.22 10.03 -42.42
N LEU A 65 -15.90 9.21 -41.41
CA LEU A 65 -15.90 7.75 -41.54
C LEU A 65 -16.87 7.18 -40.51
N LYS A 66 -17.91 6.47 -40.96
CA LYS A 66 -18.73 5.63 -40.07
C LYS A 66 -17.88 4.45 -39.58
N GLN A 67 -17.04 4.67 -38.58
CA GLN A 67 -16.53 3.59 -37.77
C GLN A 67 -17.63 3.19 -36.80
N LYS A 68 -17.98 1.90 -36.82
CA LYS A 68 -18.95 1.30 -35.92
C LYS A 68 -18.44 1.43 -34.49
N GLU A 69 -19.24 2.03 -33.62
CA GLU A 69 -19.37 1.72 -32.19
C GLU A 69 -18.11 1.08 -31.56
N ALA A 70 -17.02 1.84 -31.46
CA ALA A 70 -15.83 1.36 -30.78
C ALA A 70 -16.09 1.38 -29.27
N LEU A 71 -15.70 0.30 -28.61
CA LEU A 71 -15.78 0.17 -27.15
C LEU A 71 -14.68 1.02 -26.51
N PRO A 72 -14.90 1.53 -25.29
CA PRO A 72 -13.96 2.44 -24.63
C PRO A 72 -12.67 1.73 -24.25
N ASP A 73 -11.60 2.52 -24.11
CA ASP A 73 -10.28 2.04 -23.75
C ASP A 73 -10.07 2.23 -22.24
N TYR A 74 -10.69 1.35 -21.44
CA TYR A 74 -10.70 1.47 -19.98
C TYR A 74 -9.29 1.42 -19.36
N GLU A 75 -8.94 2.39 -18.53
CA GLU A 75 -7.74 2.41 -17.69
C GLU A 75 -8.12 2.61 -16.22
N VAL A 76 -7.47 1.86 -15.32
CA VAL A 76 -7.62 2.06 -13.87
C VAL A 76 -6.36 2.74 -13.31
N GLN A 77 -6.57 3.78 -12.51
CA GLN A 77 -5.54 4.53 -11.82
C GLN A 77 -5.78 4.50 -10.31
N ILE A 78 -4.76 4.12 -9.54
CA ILE A 78 -4.79 4.18 -8.08
C ILE A 78 -4.07 5.44 -7.62
N ILE A 79 -4.77 6.27 -6.86
CA ILE A 79 -4.28 7.53 -6.30
C ILE A 79 -3.86 7.27 -4.86
N THR A 80 -2.60 7.54 -4.54
CA THR A 80 -2.04 7.36 -3.19
C THR A 80 -1.80 8.70 -2.48
N GLN A 81 -1.61 8.65 -1.16
CA GLN A 81 -1.35 9.84 -0.32
C GLN A 81 -0.12 10.64 -0.78
N ASP A 82 0.88 9.97 -1.34
CA ASP A 82 2.10 10.60 -1.88
C ASP A 82 1.87 11.27 -3.25
N LEU A 83 0.62 11.39 -3.70
CA LEU A 83 0.21 11.88 -5.03
C LEU A 83 0.78 11.04 -6.19
N PHE A 84 1.29 9.84 -5.91
CA PHE A 84 1.70 8.90 -6.94
C PHE A 84 0.48 8.19 -7.51
N ASN A 85 0.38 8.27 -8.83
CA ASN A 85 -0.65 7.62 -9.61
C ASN A 85 -0.13 6.31 -10.20
N HIS A 86 -0.60 5.19 -9.68
CA HIS A 86 -0.30 3.88 -10.25
C HIS A 86 -1.29 3.57 -11.36
N LYS A 87 -0.83 3.70 -12.61
CA LYS A 87 -1.58 3.29 -13.80
C LYS A 87 -1.48 1.78 -13.99
N LEU A 88 -2.61 1.09 -14.06
CA LEU A 88 -2.66 -0.37 -14.19
C LEU A 88 -2.66 -0.87 -15.65
N GLY A 89 -2.54 0.05 -16.61
CA GLY A 89 -2.59 -0.22 -18.04
C GLY A 89 -4.02 -0.25 -18.58
N ALA A 90 -4.17 0.02 -19.87
CA ALA A 90 -5.46 0.06 -20.54
C ALA A 90 -5.92 -1.34 -21.01
N ARG A 91 -7.24 -1.53 -21.03
CA ARG A 91 -7.94 -2.66 -21.66
C ARG A 91 -8.64 -2.12 -22.91
N PRO A 92 -7.95 -2.12 -24.07
CA PRO A 92 -8.48 -1.44 -25.23
C PRO A 92 -9.64 -2.21 -25.84
N ASN A 93 -10.69 -1.48 -26.23
CA ASN A 93 -11.85 -1.98 -26.96
C ASN A 93 -12.50 -3.23 -26.31
N GLN A 94 -12.60 -3.24 -24.98
CA GLN A 94 -13.24 -4.32 -24.23
C GLN A 94 -14.40 -3.76 -23.43
N SER A 95 -15.54 -4.46 -23.50
CA SER A 95 -16.70 -4.12 -22.69
C SER A 95 -16.46 -4.55 -21.24
N ALA A 96 -16.97 -3.76 -20.29
CA ALA A 96 -16.89 -4.07 -18.88
C ALA A 96 -18.07 -4.91 -18.38
N THR A 97 -19.01 -5.33 -19.23
CA THR A 97 -20.23 -6.05 -18.81
C THR A 97 -19.96 -7.39 -18.14
N ASP A 98 -18.95 -8.13 -18.62
CA ASP A 98 -18.53 -9.41 -18.01
C ASP A 98 -17.52 -9.22 -16.86
N GLY A 99 -17.11 -7.97 -16.62
CA GLY A 99 -16.14 -7.58 -15.62
C GLY A 99 -14.70 -7.62 -16.14
N LEU A 100 -14.07 -6.46 -16.21
CA LEU A 100 -12.65 -6.32 -16.55
C LEU A 100 -11.79 -6.38 -15.30
N VAL A 101 -10.65 -7.07 -15.40
CA VAL A 101 -9.77 -7.36 -14.26
C VAL A 101 -8.38 -6.79 -14.50
N TRP A 102 -7.92 -6.00 -13.53
CA TRP A 102 -6.56 -5.51 -13.43
C TRP A 102 -5.85 -6.15 -12.25
N ASN A 103 -4.82 -6.94 -12.56
CA ASN A 103 -3.92 -7.51 -11.55
C ASN A 103 -2.75 -6.55 -11.36
N LEU A 104 -2.49 -6.17 -10.11
CA LEU A 104 -1.35 -5.35 -9.76
C LEU A 104 -0.10 -6.23 -9.72
N SER A 105 0.94 -5.85 -10.45
CA SER A 105 2.25 -6.53 -10.40
C SER A 105 2.93 -6.41 -9.03
N SER A 106 2.65 -5.31 -8.33
CA SER A 106 3.09 -5.04 -6.97
C SER A 106 1.89 -4.58 -6.16
N PRO A 107 1.54 -5.24 -5.03
CA PRO A 107 0.39 -4.81 -4.25
C PRO A 107 0.62 -3.41 -3.68
N VAL A 108 -0.44 -2.61 -3.66
CA VAL A 108 -0.41 -1.23 -3.11
C VAL A 108 -1.03 -1.25 -1.72
N ALA A 109 -0.36 -0.68 -0.73
CA ALA A 109 -0.83 -0.70 0.64
C ALA A 109 -2.17 0.02 0.79
N VAL A 110 -3.15 -0.64 1.39
CA VAL A 110 -4.54 -0.16 1.44
C VAL A 110 -4.66 1.21 2.13
N HIS A 111 -3.90 1.43 3.20
CA HIS A 111 -3.93 2.68 3.96
C HIS A 111 -3.30 3.87 3.23
N GLU A 112 -2.51 3.62 2.18
CA GLU A 112 -1.94 4.66 1.31
C GLU A 112 -2.91 5.08 0.21
N ILE A 113 -3.96 4.29 -0.07
CA ILE A 113 -4.92 4.55 -1.16
C ILE A 113 -5.89 5.64 -0.72
N VAL A 114 -5.94 6.72 -1.50
CA VAL A 114 -6.89 7.82 -1.34
C VAL A 114 -8.10 7.60 -2.22
N GLY A 115 -7.89 7.13 -3.44
CA GLY A 115 -8.96 6.90 -4.41
C GLY A 115 -8.54 5.97 -5.54
N ILE A 116 -9.53 5.40 -6.21
CA ILE A 116 -9.37 4.56 -7.39
C ILE A 116 -10.23 5.17 -8.48
N ARG A 117 -9.59 5.51 -9.60
CA ARG A 117 -10.19 6.21 -10.72
C ARG A 117 -10.27 5.29 -11.94
N LEU A 118 -11.43 5.23 -12.55
CA LEU A 118 -11.66 4.64 -13.86
C LEU A 118 -11.63 5.76 -14.91
N LEU A 119 -10.81 5.55 -15.92
CA LEU A 119 -10.56 6.47 -17.02
C LEU A 119 -10.96 5.80 -18.34
N ASP A 120 -11.44 6.60 -19.28
CA ASP A 120 -11.47 6.24 -20.69
C ASP A 120 -10.25 6.85 -21.38
N GLN A 121 -9.40 6.03 -21.98
CA GLN A 121 -8.19 6.48 -22.64
C GLN A 121 -8.45 6.79 -24.10
N ASP A 122 -9.07 7.92 -24.39
CA ASP A 122 -9.17 8.40 -25.77
C ASP A 122 -7.81 8.97 -26.25
N GLN A 123 -7.53 8.88 -27.55
CA GLN A 123 -6.26 9.25 -28.17
C GLN A 123 -5.90 10.75 -28.01
N LEU A 124 -6.87 11.57 -27.57
CA LEU A 124 -6.73 13.02 -27.45
C LEU A 124 -6.93 13.54 -26.02
N VAL A 125 -7.83 12.96 -25.22
CA VAL A 125 -8.11 13.38 -23.84
C VAL A 125 -8.51 12.16 -23.00
N SER A 126 -7.88 11.96 -21.84
CA SER A 126 -8.33 10.93 -20.90
C SER A 126 -9.46 11.47 -20.03
N ASP A 127 -10.65 10.94 -20.20
CA ASP A 127 -11.83 11.34 -19.45
C ASP A 127 -12.02 10.48 -18.21
N THR A 128 -12.43 11.11 -17.11
CA THR A 128 -12.71 10.40 -15.86
C THR A 128 -14.15 9.90 -15.88
N LEU A 129 -14.30 8.57 -15.93
CA LEU A 129 -15.60 7.91 -15.94
C LEU A 129 -16.17 7.74 -14.53
N ALA A 130 -15.31 7.39 -13.57
CA ALA A 130 -15.69 7.18 -12.18
C ALA A 130 -14.50 7.36 -11.24
N GLU A 131 -14.74 7.84 -10.02
CA GLU A 131 -13.74 7.88 -8.95
C GLU A 131 -14.38 7.46 -7.63
N VAL A 132 -13.79 6.47 -6.97
CA VAL A 132 -14.30 5.92 -5.70
C VAL A 132 -13.20 5.82 -4.65
N PRO A 133 -13.54 6.01 -3.37
CA PRO A 133 -12.63 5.63 -2.30
C PRO A 133 -12.44 4.11 -2.27
N PHE A 134 -11.30 3.65 -1.77
CA PHE A 134 -11.11 2.22 -1.52
C PHE A 134 -12.15 1.71 -0.50
N SER A 135 -12.73 0.54 -0.78
CA SER A 135 -13.63 -0.18 0.11
C SER A 135 -13.34 -1.67 0.05
N ARG A 136 -13.60 -2.40 1.14
CA ARG A 136 -13.58 -3.87 1.12
C ARG A 136 -14.84 -4.47 0.50
N GLN A 137 -15.89 -3.67 0.38
CA GLN A 137 -17.13 -4.05 -0.28
C GLN A 137 -17.14 -3.51 -1.70
N PRO A 138 -17.84 -4.18 -2.63
CA PRO A 138 -18.09 -3.64 -3.95
C PRO A 138 -18.71 -2.25 -3.86
N VAL A 139 -18.21 -1.31 -4.65
CA VAL A 139 -18.73 0.06 -4.72
C VAL A 139 -19.38 0.26 -6.08
N GLU A 140 -20.61 0.74 -6.07
CA GLU A 140 -21.34 1.11 -7.27
C GLU A 140 -21.35 2.63 -7.39
N ILE A 141 -20.91 3.14 -8.54
CA ILE A 141 -20.93 4.56 -8.87
C ILE A 141 -21.29 4.71 -10.34
N ASP A 142 -22.20 5.64 -10.64
CA ASP A 142 -22.72 5.87 -11.98
C ASP A 142 -23.24 4.59 -12.66
N ASN A 143 -22.48 4.05 -13.63
CA ASN A 143 -22.80 2.82 -14.36
C ASN A 143 -21.82 1.66 -14.06
N TYR A 144 -20.97 1.81 -13.05
CA TYR A 144 -19.86 0.89 -12.81
C TYR A 144 -19.89 0.34 -11.38
N ARG A 145 -19.58 -0.95 -11.27
CA ARG A 145 -19.36 -1.67 -10.03
C ARG A 145 -17.88 -2.04 -9.92
N LEU A 146 -17.21 -1.50 -8.93
CA LEU A 146 -15.80 -1.75 -8.65
C LEU A 146 -15.68 -2.73 -7.48
N GLU A 147 -14.95 -3.81 -7.71
CA GLU A 147 -14.63 -4.83 -6.71
C GLU A 147 -13.11 -4.85 -6.47
N PHE A 148 -12.72 -4.97 -5.21
CA PHE A 148 -11.32 -4.89 -4.80
C PHE A 148 -10.93 -6.17 -4.08
N GLN A 149 -9.80 -6.76 -4.48
CA GLN A 149 -9.20 -7.87 -3.74
C GLN A 149 -7.94 -7.43 -3.03
N THR A 150 -7.84 -7.77 -1.76
CA THR A 150 -6.66 -7.51 -0.94
C THR A 150 -5.98 -8.82 -0.55
N ALA A 151 -4.67 -8.74 -0.34
CA ALA A 151 -3.89 -9.82 0.24
C ALA A 151 -2.89 -9.27 1.26
N HIS A 152 -2.57 -10.08 2.26
CA HIS A 152 -1.50 -9.76 3.19
C HIS A 152 -0.15 -10.09 2.58
N SER A 153 0.76 -9.13 2.57
CA SER A 153 2.14 -9.30 2.11
C SER A 153 3.11 -8.62 3.07
N ALA A 154 4.11 -9.37 3.53
CA ALA A 154 5.16 -8.83 4.38
C ALA A 154 5.95 -7.71 3.68
N ALA A 155 6.15 -7.83 2.36
CA ALA A 155 6.86 -6.81 1.58
C ALA A 155 6.09 -5.48 1.56
N VAL A 156 4.76 -5.53 1.42
CA VAL A 156 3.89 -4.34 1.49
C VAL A 156 3.98 -3.72 2.88
N GLY A 157 3.82 -4.53 3.93
CA GLY A 157 3.84 -4.05 5.31
C GLY A 157 5.15 -3.41 5.73
N VAL A 158 6.28 -4.02 5.34
CA VAL A 158 7.61 -3.47 5.61
C VAL A 158 7.84 -2.18 4.83
N ASN A 159 7.49 -2.15 3.54
CA ASN A 159 7.68 -0.97 2.70
C ASN A 159 6.84 0.22 3.19
N SER A 160 5.55 0.01 3.48
CA SER A 160 4.72 1.06 4.07
C SER A 160 5.22 1.52 5.43
N PHE A 161 5.62 0.58 6.29
CA PHE A 161 6.12 0.93 7.60
C PHE A 161 7.30 1.89 7.51
N PHE A 162 8.30 1.58 6.68
CA PHE A 162 9.48 2.44 6.53
C PHE A 162 9.22 3.75 5.77
N ARG A 163 8.13 3.84 5.00
CA ARG A 163 7.65 5.11 4.43
C ARG A 163 6.90 5.97 5.44
N SER A 164 6.27 5.37 6.44
CA SER A 164 5.54 6.10 7.48
C SER A 164 6.48 7.01 8.30
N PRO A 165 6.00 8.16 8.83
CA PRO A 165 6.80 9.04 9.68
C PRO A 165 7.44 8.33 10.88
N LEU A 166 6.74 7.34 11.45
CA LEU A 166 7.24 6.52 12.54
C LEU A 166 8.41 5.63 12.09
N GLY A 167 8.26 4.92 10.97
CA GLY A 167 9.32 4.06 10.44
C GLY A 167 10.56 4.85 10.04
N VAL A 168 10.39 6.02 9.41
CA VAL A 168 11.50 6.94 9.09
C VAL A 168 12.23 7.39 10.35
N THR A 169 11.49 7.78 11.40
CA THR A 169 12.07 8.23 12.68
C THR A 169 12.88 7.10 13.33
N ILE A 170 12.33 5.89 13.38
CA ILE A 170 13.00 4.72 13.97
C ILE A 170 14.24 4.36 13.16
N ALA A 171 14.15 4.28 11.83
CA ALA A 171 15.28 4.00 10.96
C ALA A 171 16.41 5.03 11.15
N THR A 172 16.06 6.32 11.22
CA THR A 172 17.02 7.41 11.43
C THR A 172 17.70 7.29 12.79
N ALA A 173 16.95 6.99 13.85
CA ALA A 173 17.50 6.79 15.19
C ALA A 173 18.50 5.63 15.24
N PHE A 174 18.20 4.51 14.57
CA PHE A 174 19.12 3.38 14.45
C PHE A 174 20.41 3.74 13.70
N VAL A 175 20.30 4.45 12.57
CA VAL A 175 21.46 4.92 11.81
C VAL A 175 22.34 5.83 12.67
N LEU A 176 21.75 6.80 13.38
CA LEU A 176 22.49 7.69 14.28
C LEU A 176 23.18 6.91 15.42
N ALA A 177 22.50 5.93 16.02
CA ALA A 177 23.09 5.11 17.06
C ALA A 177 24.32 4.33 16.55
N ILE A 178 24.24 3.74 15.36
CA ILE A 178 25.36 3.04 14.72
C ILE A 178 26.53 4.00 14.48
N ILE A 179 26.26 5.21 13.99
CA ILE A 179 27.30 6.23 13.76
C ILE A 179 27.98 6.61 15.08
N VAL A 180 27.21 6.87 16.15
CA VAL A 180 27.76 7.23 17.46
C VAL A 180 28.62 6.11 18.04
N ILE A 181 28.16 4.85 17.95
CA ILE A 181 28.93 3.69 18.39
C ILE A 181 30.21 3.55 17.56
N GLY A 182 30.11 3.71 16.24
CA GLY A 182 31.26 3.67 15.34
C GLY A 182 32.30 4.72 15.71
N ILE A 183 31.89 5.99 15.85
CA ILE A 183 32.77 7.09 16.26
C ILE A 183 33.41 6.80 17.63
N GLY A 184 32.62 6.32 18.60
CA GLY A 184 33.11 5.99 19.95
C GLY A 184 34.03 4.76 20.00
N LEU A 185 34.05 3.91 18.98
CA LEU A 185 35.02 2.81 18.85
C LEU A 185 36.33 3.26 18.18
N PHE A 186 36.30 4.37 17.43
CA PHE A 186 37.47 4.94 16.76
C PHE A 186 38.15 6.08 17.54
N LEU A 187 37.48 6.66 18.55
CA LEU A 187 38.02 7.61 19.53
C LEU A 187 38.57 6.89 20.76
#